data_AF-W4VJL2-F1
#
_entry.id   AF-W4VJL2-F1
#
_cell.length_a   1.000
_cell.length_b   1.000
_cell.length_c   1.000
_cell.angle_alpha   90.00
_cell.angle_beta   90.00
_cell.angle_gamma   90.00
#
_symmetry.space_group_name_H-M   'P 1'
#
loop_
_entity.id
_entity.type
_entity.pdbx_description
1 polymer ?
#
loop_
_entity_poly.entity_id
_entity_poly.type
_entity_poly.pdbx_seq_one_letter_code
_entity_poly.pdbx_strand_id
1 'polypeptide(L)'
;MEGFWILVILTASLIILLMHAGLLVAQIAFALITIYLIPAVFFLYLFIIQLLFGLWILYRVFKAAEFQTTLELEKTSRIAQYYTAESRSGIRKNFL
;
A
#
# COMPACT_ATOMS: atom_id res chain seq x y z
N MET A 1 -13.22 -14.87 17.98
CA MET A 1 -12.30 -13.75 18.31
C MET A 1 -10.95 -13.92 17.61
N GLU A 2 -10.29 -15.08 17.70
CA GLU A 2 -8.96 -15.32 17.12
C GLU A 2 -8.87 -15.02 15.61
N GLY A 3 -9.80 -15.56 14.81
CA GLY A 3 -9.83 -15.32 13.36
C GLY A 3 -10.01 -13.85 12.96
N PHE A 4 -10.67 -13.05 13.80
CA PHE A 4 -10.83 -11.60 13.55
C PHE A 4 -9.50 -10.88 13.74
N TRP A 5 -8.76 -11.19 14.81
CA TRP A 5 -7.44 -10.63 15.03
C TRP A 5 -6.45 -10.97 13.93
N ILE A 6 -6.49 -12.21 13.42
CA ILE A 6 -5.68 -12.61 12.27
C ILE A 6 -5.99 -11.72 11.05
N LEU A 7 -7.27 -11.48 10.74
CA LEU A 7 -7.67 -10.60 9.65
C LEU A 7 -7.27 -9.13 9.88
N VAL A 8 -7.39 -8.63 11.11
CA VAL A 8 -6.96 -7.27 11.47
C VAL A 8 -5.44 -7.10 11.29
N ILE A 9 -4.64 -8.06 11.73
CA ILE A 9 -3.18 -8.02 11.60
C ILE A 9 -2.76 -8.16 10.13
N LEU A 10 -3.42 -9.05 9.38
CA LEU A 10 -3.17 -9.23 7.96
C LEU A 10 -3.45 -7.93 7.18
N THR A 11 -4.61 -7.31 7.44
CA THR A 11 -4.98 -6.04 6.79
C THR A 11 -4.07 -4.89 7.20
N ALA A 12 -3.71 -4.79 8.49
CA ALA A 12 -2.73 -3.80 8.96
C ALA A 12 -1.37 -3.96 8.25
N SER A 13 -0.88 -5.19 8.10
CA SER A 13 0.37 -5.48 7.38
C SER A 13 0.30 -5.03 5.92
N LEU A 14 -0.81 -5.28 5.22
CA LEU A 14 -1.02 -4.82 3.85
C LEU A 14 -1.09 -3.28 3.75
N ILE A 15 -1.65 -2.60 4.75
CA ILE A 15 -1.70 -1.14 4.79
C ILE A 15 -0.31 -0.54 4.99
N ILE A 16 0.53 -1.15 5.84
CA ILE A 16 1.95 -0.76 6.00
C ILE A 16 2.68 -0.86 4.66
N LEU A 17 2.46 -1.94 3.92
CA LEU A 17 3.02 -2.13 2.58
C LEU A 17 2.59 -1.01 1.61
N LEU A 18 1.35 -0.54 1.73
CA LEU A 18 0.82 0.59 0.95
C LEU A 18 1.33 1.97 1.42
N MET A 19 2.11 2.02 2.50
CA MET A 19 2.61 3.24 3.15
C MET A 19 1.50 4.25 3.49
N HIS A 20 0.28 3.77 3.78
CA HIS A 20 -0.88 4.63 4.07
C HIS A 20 -1.16 4.72 5.57
N ALA A 21 -0.52 5.68 6.24
CA ALA A 21 -0.67 5.88 7.68
C ALA A 21 -2.11 6.17 8.12
N GLY A 22 -2.88 6.93 7.33
CA GLY A 22 -4.27 7.27 7.66
C GLY A 22 -5.19 6.04 7.73
N LEU A 23 -5.03 5.10 6.78
CA LEU A 23 -5.79 3.84 6.78
C LEU A 23 -5.38 2.95 7.97
N LEU A 24 -4.12 3.00 8.39
CA LEU A 24 -3.62 2.20 9.50
C LEU A 24 -4.23 2.65 10.83
N VAL A 25 -4.32 3.96 11.05
CA VAL A 25 -4.99 4.53 12.22
C VAL A 25 -6.47 4.14 12.24
N ALA A 26 -7.15 4.24 11.10
CA ALA A 26 -8.55 3.83 10.98
C ALA A 26 -8.76 2.33 11.30
N GLN A 27 -7.84 1.48 10.82
CA GLN A 27 -7.87 0.04 11.09
C GLN A 27 -7.72 -0.28 12.59
N ILE A 28 -6.79 0.39 13.26
CA ILE A 28 -6.57 0.22 14.71
C ILE A 28 -7.81 0.71 15.48
N ALA A 29 -8.32 1.90 15.16
CA ALA A 29 -9.52 2.44 15.80
C ALA A 29 -10.73 1.50 15.62
N PHE A 30 -10.93 0.98 14.41
CA PHE A 30 -11.99 0.02 14.12
C PHE A 30 -11.85 -1.27 14.93
N ALA A 31 -10.64 -1.82 15.04
CA ALA A 31 -10.37 -3.02 15.83
C ALA A 31 -10.68 -2.80 17.33
N LEU A 32 -10.25 -1.66 17.89
CA LEU A 32 -10.52 -1.31 19.28
C LEU A 32 -12.03 -1.13 19.55
N ILE A 33 -12.74 -0.39 18.69
CA ILE A 33 -14.19 -0.18 18.83
C ILE A 33 -14.92 -1.53 18.78
N THR A 34 -14.54 -2.40 17.84
CA THR A 34 -15.18 -3.72 17.67
C THR A 34 -15.04 -4.61 18.90
N ILE A 35 -13.92 -4.52 19.62
CA ILE A 35 -13.62 -5.39 20.76
C ILE A 35 -14.22 -4.86 22.06
N TYR A 36 -14.09 -3.56 22.31
CA TYR A 36 -14.44 -2.98 23.61
C TYR A 36 -15.85 -2.44 23.69
N LEU A 37 -16.44 -2.05 22.55
CA LEU A 37 -17.68 -1.28 22.54
C LEU A 37 -18.87 -2.07 21.98
N ILE A 38 -18.62 -3.10 21.16
CA ILE A 38 -19.68 -3.76 20.39
C ILE A 38 -20.13 -5.07 21.09
N PRO A 39 -21.45 -5.26 21.30
CA PRO A 39 -22.00 -6.52 21.79
C PRO A 39 -21.76 -7.68 20.81
N ALA A 40 -21.60 -8.90 21.34
CA ALA A 40 -21.33 -10.10 20.56
C ALA A 40 -22.33 -10.37 19.42
N VAL A 41 -23.58 -9.90 19.56
CA VAL A 41 -24.63 -10.04 18.54
C VAL A 41 -24.28 -9.28 17.24
N PHE A 42 -23.60 -8.15 17.33
CA PHE A 42 -23.22 -7.35 16.17
C PHE A 42 -21.84 -7.71 15.61
N PHE A 43 -21.08 -8.56 16.32
CA PHE A 43 -19.74 -8.97 15.92
C PHE A 43 -19.69 -9.59 14.52
N LEU A 44 -20.71 -10.38 14.16
CA LEU A 44 -20.78 -11.03 12.85
C LEU A 44 -20.86 -10.01 11.70
N TYR A 45 -21.61 -8.92 11.86
CA TYR A 45 -21.70 -7.87 10.84
C TYR A 45 -20.37 -7.14 10.67
N LEU A 46 -19.70 -6.81 11.78
CA LEU A 46 -18.38 -6.18 11.75
C LEU A 46 -17.30 -7.09 11.18
N PHE A 47 -17.40 -8.39 11.43
CA PHE A 47 -16.53 -9.38 10.84
C PHE A 47 -16.65 -9.40 9.31
N ILE A 48 -17.89 -9.35 8.78
CA ILE A 48 -18.13 -9.26 7.33
C ILE A 48 -17.56 -7.96 6.76
N ILE A 49 -17.77 -6.83 7.44
CA ILE A 49 -17.21 -5.53 7.02
C ILE A 49 -15.68 -5.58 6.97
N GLN A 50 -15.03 -6.16 7.98
CA GLN A 50 -13.59 -6.35 8.02
C GLN A 50 -13.09 -7.22 6.86
N LEU A 51 -13.84 -8.26 6.49
CA LEU A 51 -13.51 -9.16 5.38
C LEU A 51 -13.58 -8.41 4.04
N LEU A 52 -14.66 -7.66 3.80
CA LEU A 52 -14.82 -6.82 2.61
C LEU A 52 -13.73 -5.75 2.50
N PHE A 53 -13.42 -5.08 3.62
CA PHE A 53 -12.37 -4.08 3.69
C PHE A 53 -11.00 -4.69 3.39
N GLY A 54 -10.69 -5.86 3.94
CA GLY A 54 -9.45 -6.56 3.66
C GLY A 54 -9.30 -6.95 2.20
N LEU A 55 -10.38 -7.42 1.57
CA LEU A 55 -10.40 -7.74 0.14
C LEU A 55 -10.14 -6.50 -0.73
N TRP A 56 -10.72 -5.37 -0.35
CA TRP A 56 -10.50 -4.08 -1.02
C TRP A 56 -9.05 -3.59 -0.90
N ILE A 57 -8.43 -3.70 0.28
CA ILE A 57 -7.01 -3.37 0.47
C ILE A 57 -6.14 -4.26 -0.41
N LEU A 58 -6.43 -5.56 -0.46
CA LEU A 58 -5.70 -6.52 -1.27
C LEU A 58 -5.75 -6.15 -2.76
N TYR A 59 -6.92 -5.75 -3.27
CA TYR A 59 -7.06 -5.20 -4.62
C TYR A 59 -6.20 -3.94 -4.84
N ARG A 60 -6.15 -3.02 -3.87
CA ARG A 60 -5.32 -1.80 -3.97
C ARG A 60 -3.82 -2.12 -3.97
N VAL A 61 -3.38 -3.11 -3.20
CA VAL A 61 -2.00 -3.60 -3.20
C VAL A 61 -1.62 -4.13 -4.57
N PHE A 62 -2.46 -4.98 -5.19
CA PHE A 62 -2.19 -5.49 -6.54
C PHE A 62 -2.09 -4.38 -7.58
N LYS A 63 -3.00 -3.40 -7.55
CA LYS A 63 -2.92 -2.24 -8.45
C LYS A 63 -1.67 -1.39 -8.22
N ALA A 64 -1.25 -1.21 -6.98
CA ALA A 64 -0.03 -0.47 -6.67
C ALA A 64 1.22 -1.20 -7.19
N ALA A 65 1.26 -2.53 -7.04
CA ALA A 65 2.33 -3.36 -7.60
C ALA A 65 2.38 -3.30 -9.14
N GLU A 66 1.22 -3.39 -9.79
CA GLU A 66 1.12 -3.25 -11.25
C GLU A 66 1.62 -1.87 -11.72
N PHE A 67 1.17 -0.79 -11.07
CA PHE A 67 1.62 0.56 -11.41
C PHE A 67 3.14 0.74 -11.21
N GLN A 68 3.70 0.16 -10.15
CA GLN A 68 5.14 0.16 -9.92
C GLN A 68 5.88 -0.57 -11.05
N THR A 69 5.37 -1.72 -11.51
CA THR A 69 5.99 -2.45 -12.64
C THR A 69 5.93 -1.66 -13.94
N THR A 70 4.82 -0.96 -14.21
CA THR A 70 4.71 -0.06 -15.37
C THR A 70 5.71 1.09 -15.28
N LEU A 71 5.85 1.71 -14.10
CA LEU A 71 6.83 2.78 -13.87
C LEU A 71 8.28 2.31 -14.09
N GLU A 72 8.61 1.09 -13.67
CA GLU A 72 9.93 0.52 -13.89
C GLU A 72 10.19 0.23 -15.38
N LEU A 73 9.18 -0.27 -16.10
CA LEU A 73 9.25 -0.49 -17.55
C LEU A 73 9.37 0.85 -18.32
N GLU A 74 8.63 1.88 -17.92
CA GLU A 74 8.77 3.23 -18.47
C GLU A 74 10.15 3.83 -18.18
N LYS A 75 10.72 3.60 -16.98
CA LYS A 75 12.11 4.00 -16.71
C LYS A 75 13.09 3.27 -17.61
N THR A 76 12.92 1.97 -17.86
CA THR A 76 13.80 1.23 -18.78
C THR A 76 13.69 1.69 -20.23
N SER A 77 12.51 2.12 -20.69
CA SER A 77 12.34 2.66 -22.05
C SER A 77 12.80 4.12 -22.18
N ARG A 78 12.88 4.87 -21.07
CA ARG A 78 13.30 6.28 -21.02
C ARG A 78 14.77 6.49 -20.68
N ILE A 79 15.55 5.44 -20.38
CA ILE A 79 17.01 5.53 -20.39
C ILE A 79 17.41 5.67 -21.85
N ALA A 80 17.51 6.92 -22.31
CA ALA A 80 18.14 7.21 -23.57
C ALA A 80 19.58 6.65 -23.49
N GLN A 81 19.90 5.70 -24.36
CA GLN A 81 21.25 5.24 -24.61
C GLN A 81 22.08 6.42 -25.16
N TYR A 82 22.52 7.33 -24.28
CA TYR A 82 23.54 8.33 -24.59
C TYR A 82 24.78 8.04 -23.76
N TYR A 83 25.37 6.87 -23.99
CA TYR A 83 26.82 6.78 -23.98
C TYR A 83 27.29 6.99 -25.43
N THR A 84 27.06 8.19 -25.96
CA THR A 84 27.90 8.67 -27.06
C THR A 84 29.29 8.93 -26.48
N ALA A 85 30.33 8.57 -27.23
CA ALA A 85 31.73 8.62 -26.82
C ALA A 85 32.26 10.03 -26.46
N GLU A 86 31.40 11.06 -26.46
CA GLU A 86 31.76 12.47 -26.18
C GLU A 86 31.63 12.88 -24.71
N SER A 87 31.05 12.04 -23.83
CA SER A 87 30.86 12.32 -22.40
C SER A 87 32.17 12.33 -21.56
N ARG A 88 33.35 12.42 -22.19
CA ARG A 88 34.63 12.60 -21.48
C ARG A 88 35.04 14.07 -21.27
N SER A 89 34.32 15.05 -21.81
CA SER A 89 34.67 16.46 -21.60
C SER A 89 33.76 17.11 -20.55
N GLY A 90 34.22 17.05 -19.29
CA GLY A 90 33.57 17.73 -18.17
C GLY A 90 33.60 19.24 -18.33
N ILE A 91 32.54 19.82 -18.87
CA ILE A 91 32.30 21.28 -18.78
C ILE A 91 30.92 21.48 -18.14
N ARG A 92 30.93 21.74 -16.83
CA ARG A 92 29.79 22.30 -16.11
C ARG A 92 29.48 23.67 -16.71
N LYS A 93 28.44 23.76 -17.54
CA LYS A 93 27.82 25.04 -17.85
C LYS A 93 26.81 25.34 -16.75
N ASN A 94 27.13 26.36 -15.94
CA ASN A 94 26.21 26.97 -14.98
C ASN A 94 24.95 27.42 -15.74
N PHE A 95 23.82 26.84 -15.37
CA PHE A 95 22.50 27.25 -15.85
C PHE A 95 22.03 28.41 -14.96
N LEU A 96 21.90 29.59 -15.54
CA LEU A 96 20.82 30.53 -15.20
C LEU A 96 19.59 30.07 -15.98
#